data_AF-A0A7Y5K5V7-F1
#
_entry.id   AF-A0A7Y5K5V7-F1
#
_cell.length_a   1.000
_cell.length_b   1.000
_cell.length_c   1.000
_cell.angle_alpha   90.00
_cell.angle_beta   90.00
_cell.angle_gamma   90.00
#
_symmetry.space_group_name_H-M   'P 1'
#
loop_
_entity.id
_entity.type
_entity.pdbx_description
1 polymer ?
#
loop_
_entity_poly.entity_id
_entity_poly.type
_entity_poly.pdbx_seq_one_letter_code
_entity_poly.pdbx_strand_id
1 'polypeptide(L)'
;MDKFQAAFEILYFLSTVDGHVDDREVQVICDFLSANYGKVDFNPKQVIDIIQSMTSQGMLEELQHAALVFKGGSSAQDRNALLDFAFKLIAADGKIAEVEKDLFIILGNTWNVDIPKFLANMR
;
A
#
# COMPACT_ATOMS: atom_id res chain seq x y z
N MET A 1 -12.33 -5.78 -7.20
CA MET A 1 -11.38 -5.60 -6.10
C MET A 1 -12.10 -5.81 -4.77
N ASP A 2 -11.55 -6.65 -3.90
CA ASP A 2 -11.94 -6.74 -2.49
C ASP A 2 -10.92 -6.03 -1.59
N LYS A 3 -11.07 -6.11 -0.26
CA LYS A 3 -10.13 -5.44 0.65
C LYS A 3 -8.71 -6.02 0.61
N PHE A 4 -8.53 -7.28 0.23
CA PHE A 4 -7.23 -7.94 0.20
C PHE A 4 -6.44 -7.52 -1.01
N GLN A 5 -7.10 -7.53 -2.18
CA GLN A 5 -6.55 -6.96 -3.40
C GLN A 5 -6.26 -5.46 -3.19
N ALA A 6 -7.16 -4.70 -2.56
CA ALA A 6 -6.91 -3.28 -2.28
C ALA A 6 -5.67 -3.05 -1.40
N ALA A 7 -5.52 -3.82 -0.33
CA ALA A 7 -4.34 -3.76 0.53
C ALA A 7 -3.05 -4.11 -0.21
N PHE A 8 -3.11 -5.11 -1.09
CA PHE A 8 -1.99 -5.48 -1.96
C PHE A 8 -1.62 -4.36 -2.92
N GLU A 9 -2.59 -3.80 -3.64
CA GLU A 9 -2.36 -2.74 -4.61
C GLU A 9 -1.75 -1.51 -3.94
N ILE A 10 -2.26 -1.10 -2.77
CA ILE A 10 -1.67 0.01 -2.00
C ILE A 10 -0.19 -0.24 -1.68
N LEU A 11 0.13 -1.43 -1.15
CA LEU A 11 1.50 -1.78 -0.77
C LEU A 11 2.41 -1.88 -2.00
N TYR A 12 1.90 -2.47 -3.08
CA TYR A 12 2.63 -2.57 -4.34
C TYR A 12 2.91 -1.19 -4.94
N PHE A 13 1.93 -0.28 -4.98
CA PHE A 13 2.13 1.09 -5.45
C PHE A 13 3.23 1.80 -4.65
N LEU A 14 3.20 1.67 -3.32
CA LEU A 14 4.22 2.27 -2.45
C LEU A 14 5.62 1.69 -2.71
N SER A 15 5.73 0.38 -2.95
CA SER A 15 7.01 -0.25 -3.31
C SER A 15 7.50 0.14 -4.72
N THR A 16 6.61 0.39 -5.69
CA THR A 16 7.04 0.69 -7.08
C THR A 16 7.64 2.08 -7.27
N VAL A 17 7.57 2.95 -6.27
CA VAL A 17 7.99 4.37 -6.39
C VAL A 17 9.49 4.51 -6.67
N ASP A 18 10.31 3.61 -6.16
CA ASP A 18 11.76 3.57 -6.40
C ASP A 18 12.14 2.96 -7.76
N GLY A 19 11.15 2.44 -8.49
CA GLY A 19 11.25 1.91 -9.84
C GLY A 19 11.39 0.39 -9.93
N HIS A 20 11.59 -0.35 -8.84
CA HIS A 20 11.76 -1.80 -8.89
C HIS A 20 11.13 -2.53 -7.70
N VAL A 21 10.06 -3.29 -7.98
CA VAL A 21 9.56 -4.31 -7.06
C VAL A 21 9.99 -5.69 -7.55
N ASP A 22 10.69 -6.44 -6.71
CA ASP A 22 11.07 -7.82 -7.05
C ASP A 22 10.08 -8.87 -6.51
N ASP A 23 10.20 -10.11 -6.99
CA ASP A 23 9.32 -11.21 -6.56
C ASP A 23 9.37 -11.47 -5.05
N ARG A 24 10.48 -11.12 -4.38
CA ARG A 24 10.61 -11.29 -2.93
C ARG A 24 9.77 -10.25 -2.21
N GLU A 25 9.78 -9.00 -2.62
CA GLU A 25 8.92 -7.96 -2.03
C GLU A 25 7.43 -8.28 -2.22
N VAL A 26 7.04 -8.78 -3.39
CA VAL A 26 5.68 -9.26 -3.63
C VAL A 26 5.32 -10.37 -2.63
N GLN A 27 6.24 -11.31 -2.38
CA GLN A 27 6.03 -12.35 -1.38
C GLN A 27 5.92 -11.78 0.05
N VAL A 28 6.77 -10.83 0.43
CA VAL A 28 6.69 -10.18 1.76
C VAL A 28 5.33 -9.49 1.95
N ILE A 29 4.82 -8.81 0.92
CA ILE A 29 3.48 -8.21 0.95
C ILE A 29 2.42 -9.30 1.14
N CYS A 30 2.44 -10.38 0.34
CA CYS A 30 1.47 -11.47 0.45
C CYS A 30 1.50 -12.16 1.83
N ASP A 31 2.68 -12.34 2.41
CA ASP A 31 2.86 -12.92 3.75
C ASP A 31 2.27 -12.00 4.82
N PHE A 32 2.52 -10.69 4.73
CA PHE A 32 1.92 -9.70 5.62
C PHE A 32 0.39 -9.72 5.57
N LEU A 33 -0.20 -9.72 4.36
CA LEU A 33 -1.65 -9.74 4.18
C LEU A 33 -2.27 -11.02 4.75
N SER A 34 -1.62 -12.16 4.50
CA SER A 34 -2.07 -13.47 5.00
C SER A 34 -2.05 -13.53 6.52
N ALA A 35 -1.01 -12.97 7.15
CA ALA A 35 -0.86 -12.96 8.60
C ALA A 35 -1.81 -11.99 9.32
N ASN A 36 -2.13 -10.84 8.70
CA ASN A 36 -2.90 -9.79 9.36
C ASN A 36 -4.40 -9.81 9.03
N TYR A 37 -4.77 -10.21 7.81
CA TYR A 37 -6.14 -10.01 7.32
C TYR A 37 -6.84 -11.34 6.96
N GLY A 38 -6.10 -12.45 6.88
CA GLY A 38 -6.63 -13.77 6.56
C GLY A 38 -6.31 -14.22 5.13
N LYS A 39 -7.01 -15.25 4.64
CA LYS A 39 -6.70 -15.85 3.33
C LYS A 39 -6.88 -14.84 2.20
N VAL A 40 -5.78 -14.56 1.52
CA VAL A 40 -5.74 -13.77 0.30
C VAL A 40 -6.38 -14.56 -0.85
N ASP A 41 -7.40 -13.99 -1.50
CA ASP A 41 -8.11 -14.62 -2.62
C ASP A 41 -8.02 -13.77 -3.91
N PHE A 42 -6.79 -13.50 -4.33
CA PHE A 42 -6.49 -12.92 -5.64
C PHE A 42 -5.18 -13.51 -6.19
N ASN A 43 -4.90 -13.28 -7.48
CA ASN A 43 -3.63 -13.65 -8.10
C ASN A 43 -2.72 -12.42 -8.19
N PRO A 44 -1.64 -12.33 -7.39
CA PRO A 44 -0.75 -11.16 -7.38
C PRO A 44 -0.19 -10.81 -8.75
N LYS A 45 0.18 -11.82 -9.55
CA LYS A 45 0.73 -11.61 -10.89
C LYS A 45 -0.28 -10.93 -11.82
N GLN A 46 -1.54 -11.37 -11.80
CA GLN A 46 -2.59 -10.75 -12.62
C GLN A 46 -2.85 -9.31 -12.21
N VAL A 47 -2.83 -9.01 -10.91
CA VAL A 47 -3.00 -7.64 -10.41
C VAL A 47 -1.82 -6.75 -10.83
N ILE A 48 -0.59 -7.26 -10.70
CA ILE A 48 0.62 -6.58 -11.15
C ILE A 48 0.57 -6.28 -12.66
N ASP A 49 0.22 -7.28 -13.48
CA ASP A 49 0.12 -7.13 -14.95
C ASP A 49 -0.90 -6.04 -15.31
N ILE A 50 -2.01 -5.96 -14.59
CA ILE A 50 -3.02 -4.90 -14.76
C ILE A 50 -2.43 -3.53 -14.41
N ILE A 51 -1.83 -3.39 -13.23
CA ILE A 51 -1.23 -2.13 -12.78
C ILE A 51 -0.16 -1.64 -13.75
N GLN A 52 0.73 -2.53 -14.20
CA GLN A 52 1.82 -2.18 -15.12
C GLN A 52 1.32 -1.76 -16.51
N SER A 53 0.08 -2.08 -16.87
CA SER A 53 -0.55 -1.64 -18.12
C SER A 53 -1.21 -0.25 -18.01
N MET A 54 -1.33 0.31 -16.80
CA MET A 54 -1.97 1.60 -16.57
C MET A 54 -1.07 2.78 -16.94
N THR A 55 -1.70 3.90 -17.29
CA THR A 55 -1.01 5.18 -17.36
C THR A 55 -0.71 5.69 -15.95
N SER A 56 0.21 6.66 -15.81
CA SER A 56 0.48 7.29 -14.51
C SER A 56 -0.77 7.87 -13.85
N GLN A 57 -1.69 8.43 -14.65
CA GLN A 57 -2.98 8.91 -14.18
C GLN A 57 -3.87 7.75 -13.70
N GLY A 58 -3.93 6.66 -14.46
CA GLY A 58 -4.69 5.46 -14.08
C GLY A 58 -4.19 4.82 -12.79
N MET A 59 -2.86 4.78 -12.58
CA MET A 59 -2.27 4.27 -11.33
C MET A 59 -2.68 5.12 -10.12
N LEU A 60 -2.71 6.45 -10.26
CA LEU A 60 -3.15 7.34 -9.19
C LEU A 60 -4.64 7.16 -8.85
N GLU A 61 -5.48 7.01 -9.88
CA GLU A 61 -6.91 6.74 -9.72
C GLU A 61 -7.15 5.38 -9.05
N GLU A 62 -6.41 4.34 -9.44
CA GLU A 62 -6.50 3.02 -8.81
C GLU A 62 -6.03 3.04 -7.36
N LEU A 63 -4.94 3.75 -7.03
CA LEU A 63 -4.50 3.90 -5.64
C LEU A 63 -5.58 4.54 -4.76
N GLN A 64 -6.25 5.59 -5.26
CA GLN A 64 -7.35 6.23 -4.54
C GLN A 64 -8.54 5.29 -4.36
N HIS A 65 -8.88 4.53 -5.41
CA HIS A 65 -9.94 3.54 -5.38
C HIS A 65 -9.63 2.40 -4.38
N ALA A 66 -8.41 1.85 -4.41
CA ALA A 66 -7.92 0.86 -3.46
C ALA A 66 -7.96 1.39 -2.02
N ALA A 67 -7.55 2.64 -1.79
CA ALA A 67 -7.63 3.27 -0.47
C ALA A 67 -9.07 3.35 0.05
N LEU A 68 -10.04 3.67 -0.81
CA LEU A 68 -11.46 3.70 -0.46
C LEU A 68 -12.03 2.31 -0.19
N VAL A 69 -11.74 1.32 -1.05
CA VAL A 69 -12.18 -0.06 -0.87
C VAL A 69 -11.62 -0.66 0.42
N PHE A 70 -10.32 -0.45 0.68
CA PHE A 70 -9.71 -0.90 1.91
C PHE A 70 -10.34 -0.23 3.13
N LYS A 71 -10.57 1.09 3.11
CA LYS A 71 -11.26 1.81 4.20
C LYS A 71 -12.64 1.21 4.50
N GLY A 72 -13.42 0.90 3.48
CA GLY A 72 -14.76 0.32 3.61
C GLY A 72 -14.77 -1.09 4.17
N GLY A 73 -13.70 -1.87 3.95
CA GLY A 73 -13.57 -3.27 4.40
C GLY A 73 -12.70 -3.48 5.64
N SER A 74 -12.16 -2.42 6.26
CA SER A 74 -11.13 -2.52 7.30
C SER A 74 -11.47 -1.72 8.58
N SER A 75 -10.90 -2.15 9.70
CA SER A 75 -10.91 -1.40 10.95
C SER A 75 -9.86 -0.29 10.95
N ALA A 76 -9.90 0.62 11.93
CA ALA A 76 -8.85 1.62 12.10
C ALA A 76 -7.50 0.97 12.44
N GLN A 77 -7.53 -0.13 13.19
CA GLN A 77 -6.37 -0.93 13.53
C GLN A 77 -5.72 -1.53 12.28
N ASP A 78 -6.51 -2.10 11.37
CA ASP A 78 -6.03 -2.64 10.10
C ASP A 78 -5.34 -1.57 9.25
N ARG A 79 -5.91 -0.36 9.18
CA ARG A 79 -5.31 0.77 8.45
C ARG A 79 -4.01 1.24 9.06
N ASN A 80 -3.93 1.31 10.38
CA ASN A 80 -2.69 1.64 11.07
C ASN A 80 -1.62 0.56 10.85
N ALA A 81 -2.00 -0.72 10.89
CA ALA A 81 -1.09 -1.83 10.60
C ALA A 81 -0.58 -1.79 9.15
N LEU A 82 -1.46 -1.44 8.18
CA LEU A 82 -1.06 -1.28 6.79
C LEU A 82 -0.07 -0.13 6.62
N LEU A 83 -0.32 1.04 7.24
CA LEU A 83 0.60 2.19 7.20
C LEU A 83 1.94 1.88 7.87
N ASP A 84 1.93 1.14 8.99
CA ASP A 84 3.14 0.73 9.71
C ASP A 84 3.99 -0.22 8.86
N PHE A 85 3.36 -1.21 8.23
CA PHE A 85 4.03 -2.12 7.33
C PHE A 85 4.55 -1.42 6.07
N ALA A 86 3.71 -0.59 5.45
CA ALA A 86 4.09 0.22 4.30
C ALA A 86 5.31 1.10 4.58
N PHE A 87 5.37 1.70 5.78
CA PHE A 87 6.50 2.53 6.17
C PHE A 87 7.78 1.70 6.26
N LYS A 88 7.72 0.50 6.86
CA LYS A 88 8.87 -0.40 6.97
C LYS A 88 9.34 -0.91 5.61
N LEU A 89 8.42 -1.07 4.67
CA LEU A 89 8.69 -1.51 3.30
C LEU A 89 9.54 -0.46 2.57
N ILE A 90 9.10 0.80 2.56
CA ILE A 90 9.79 1.89 1.84
C ILE A 90 11.02 2.41 2.60
N ALA A 91 11.03 2.36 3.93
CA ALA A 91 12.15 2.83 4.74
C ALA A 91 13.29 1.79 4.86
N ALA A 92 13.21 0.66 4.15
CA ALA A 92 14.20 -0.41 4.22
C ALA A 92 15.61 0.03 3.80
N ASP A 93 15.72 1.05 2.92
CA ASP A 93 16.98 1.65 2.49
C ASP A 93 17.47 2.80 3.41
N GLY A 94 16.69 3.11 4.46
CA GLY A 94 16.96 4.17 5.43
C GLY A 94 16.56 5.58 4.97
N LYS A 95 15.84 5.72 3.85
CA LYS A 95 15.34 7.00 3.35
C LYS A 95 13.86 6.88 2.96
N ILE A 96 13.19 8.02 2.91
CA ILE A 96 11.83 8.14 2.37
C ILE A 96 11.85 9.29 1.38
N ALA A 97 11.57 8.99 0.12
CA ALA A 97 11.46 9.95 -0.96
C ALA A 97 10.21 10.85 -0.79
N GLU A 98 10.24 12.06 -1.33
CA GLU A 98 9.09 12.99 -1.25
C GLU A 98 7.84 12.39 -1.89
N VAL A 99 7.99 11.70 -3.01
CA VAL A 99 6.87 11.02 -3.70
C VAL A 99 6.22 9.94 -2.83
N GLU A 100 6.98 9.22 -2.01
CA GLU A 100 6.40 8.23 -1.08
C GLU A 100 5.61 8.92 0.03
N LYS A 101 6.08 10.08 0.51
CA LYS A 101 5.33 10.90 1.47
C LYS A 101 4.02 11.40 0.86
N ASP A 102 4.02 11.79 -0.41
CA ASP A 102 2.81 12.23 -1.12
C ASP A 102 1.78 11.08 -1.19
N LEU A 103 2.22 9.86 -1.48
CA LEU A 103 1.33 8.68 -1.46
C LEU A 103 0.77 8.41 -0.06
N PHE A 104 1.60 8.52 0.98
CA PHE A 104 1.13 8.43 2.37
C PHE A 104 0.08 9.51 2.69
N ILE A 105 0.27 10.75 2.24
CA ILE A 105 -0.70 11.85 2.43
C ILE A 105 -2.04 11.52 1.76
N ILE A 106 -2.04 10.92 0.56
CA ILE A 106 -3.27 10.45 -0.11
C ILE A 106 -4.01 9.43 0.75
N LEU A 107 -3.30 8.43 1.29
CA LEU A 107 -3.88 7.42 2.17
C LEU A 107 -4.42 8.07 3.47
N GLY A 108 -3.64 8.97 4.08
CA GLY A 108 -4.01 9.69 5.28
C GLY A 108 -5.28 10.52 5.13
N ASN A 109 -5.37 11.29 4.05
CA ASN A 109 -6.56 12.06 3.71
C ASN A 109 -7.78 11.14 3.52
N THR A 110 -7.60 10.03 2.81
CA THR A 110 -8.67 9.05 2.60
C THR A 110 -9.12 8.42 3.92
N TRP A 111 -8.21 8.17 4.85
CA TRP A 111 -8.47 7.43 6.10
C TRP A 111 -8.69 8.29 7.33
N ASN A 112 -8.62 9.61 7.20
CA ASN A 112 -8.61 10.58 8.29
C ASN A 112 -7.48 10.32 9.31
N VAL A 113 -6.26 10.05 8.80
CA VAL A 113 -5.05 9.85 9.59
C VAL A 113 -4.10 11.03 9.38
N ASP A 114 -3.60 11.61 10.47
CA ASP A 114 -2.57 12.65 10.45
C ASP A 114 -1.21 12.01 10.14
N ILE A 115 -0.80 12.06 8.87
CA ILE A 115 0.42 11.44 8.37
C ILE A 115 1.69 12.08 8.94
N PRO A 116 1.84 13.42 8.99
CA PRO A 116 2.98 14.03 9.69
C PRO A 116 3.14 13.53 11.12
N LYS A 117 2.04 13.44 11.88
CA LYS A 117 2.06 12.89 13.24
C LYS A 117 2.36 11.40 13.27
N PHE A 118 1.80 10.62 12.35
CA PHE A 118 2.07 9.19 12.22
C PHE A 118 3.57 8.93 11.98
N LEU A 119 4.16 9.56 10.97
CA LEU A 119 5.56 9.40 10.62
C LEU A 119 6.51 9.90 11.72
N ALA A 120 6.12 10.92 12.48
CA ALA A 120 6.91 11.40 13.62
C ALA A 120 7.01 10.36 14.76
N ASN A 121 6.01 9.49 14.93
CA ASN A 121 6.02 8.43 15.95
C ASN A 121 6.79 7.18 15.52
N MET A 122 7.22 7.11 14.26
CA MET A 122 7.94 5.98 13.67
C MET A 122 9.47 6.15 13.67
N ARG A 123 9.96 7.27 14.25
CA ARG A 123 11.38 7.62 14.37
C ARG A 123 12.03 7.03 15.61
#